data_AF-A0A955L1S8-F1
#
_entry.id   AF-A0A955L1S8-F1
#
_cell.length_a   1.000
_cell.length_b   1.000
_cell.length_c   1.000
_cell.angle_alpha   90.00
_cell.angle_beta   90.00
_cell.angle_gamma   90.00
#
_symmetry.space_group_name_H-M   'P 1'
#
loop_
_entity.id
_entity.type
_entity.pdbx_description
1 polymer ?
#
loop_
_entity_poly.entity_id
_entity_poly.type
_entity_poly.pdbx_seq_one_letter_code
_entity_poly.pdbx_strand_id
1 'polypeptide(L)'
;MTISYDDDWEYAHAKLSDSVITFNNFPYYVKEVTPSCHVHLKKFYFGESVSANLNQLDLTPFSLGYYNSNDSCIYVKRVPQRNWKQGLRTNNIASNGGFVEFESEGFLNCLLDKYPSIDDCIEFISCQEYKAISFHKQFALGSKFKKGFNLLYKDKKVGYIDPEKTIFPVFDEHYIFLTELFEDIIHANNQGPL
;
A
#
# COMPACT_ATOMS: atom_id res chain seq x y z
N MET A 1 4.64 3.42 24.65
CA MET A 1 3.84 2.66 25.63
C MET A 1 3.37 1.41 24.92
N THR A 2 4.04 0.28 25.15
CA THR A 2 3.71 -1.00 24.53
C THR A 2 2.43 -1.49 25.20
N ILE A 3 1.32 -1.52 24.46
CA ILE A 3 0.08 -2.13 24.94
C ILE A 3 0.36 -3.64 24.99
N SER A 4 0.53 -4.22 26.17
CA SER A 4 0.55 -5.67 26.34
C SER A 4 -0.90 -6.15 26.32
N TYR A 5 -1.17 -7.06 25.39
CA TYR A 5 -2.47 -7.69 25.25
C TYR A 5 -2.55 -9.06 25.94
N ASP A 6 -1.49 -9.45 26.65
CA ASP A 6 -1.22 -10.85 26.99
C ASP A 6 -2.25 -11.44 27.95
N ASP A 7 -2.97 -10.60 28.69
CA ASP A 7 -3.97 -11.00 29.71
C ASP A 7 -5.40 -10.52 29.41
N ASP A 8 -5.64 -9.77 28.33
CA ASP A 8 -6.96 -9.17 28.03
C ASP A 8 -7.40 -9.51 26.59
N TRP A 9 -7.88 -10.75 26.45
CA TRP A 9 -8.40 -11.26 25.19
C TRP A 9 -9.62 -10.47 24.70
N GLU A 10 -10.46 -9.94 25.61
CA GLU A 10 -11.64 -9.16 25.26
C GLU A 10 -11.22 -7.86 24.59
N TYR A 11 -10.25 -7.18 25.18
CA TYR A 11 -9.67 -5.97 24.61
C TYR A 11 -8.97 -6.28 23.28
N ALA A 12 -8.17 -7.35 23.19
CA ALA A 12 -7.54 -7.77 21.94
C ALA A 12 -8.56 -8.07 20.83
N HIS A 13 -9.61 -8.84 21.14
CA HIS A 13 -10.72 -9.13 20.24
C HIS A 13 -11.39 -7.84 19.78
N ALA A 14 -11.73 -6.96 20.72
CA ALA A 14 -12.31 -5.66 20.44
C ALA A 14 -11.38 -4.73 19.65
N LYS A 15 -10.10 -5.05 19.43
CA LYS A 15 -9.15 -4.22 18.69
C LYS A 15 -8.75 -4.79 17.35
N LEU A 16 -8.64 -6.11 17.27
CA LEU A 16 -8.07 -6.83 16.15
C LEU A 16 -9.11 -7.54 15.28
N SER A 17 -10.24 -8.00 15.84
CA SER A 17 -11.26 -8.72 15.06
C SER A 17 -11.79 -7.89 13.89
N ASP A 18 -11.94 -8.49 12.72
CA ASP A 18 -12.30 -7.85 11.45
C ASP A 18 -11.28 -6.81 10.97
N SER A 19 -9.99 -7.12 11.09
CA SER A 19 -8.93 -6.28 10.54
C SER A 19 -7.80 -7.07 9.91
N VAL A 20 -7.02 -6.39 9.08
CA VAL A 20 -5.81 -6.94 8.47
C VAL A 20 -4.59 -6.51 9.28
N ILE A 21 -3.72 -7.48 9.58
CA ILE A 21 -2.47 -7.35 10.32
C ILE A 21 -1.34 -8.08 9.58
N THR A 22 -0.10 -7.90 10.03
CA THR A 22 1.04 -8.65 9.52
C THR A 22 1.32 -9.88 10.40
N PHE A 23 1.50 -11.03 9.78
CA PHE A 23 1.97 -12.25 10.44
C PHE A 23 2.93 -12.98 9.49
N ASN A 24 4.14 -13.31 9.97
CA ASN A 24 5.21 -13.90 9.15
C ASN A 24 5.45 -13.13 7.83
N ASN A 25 5.59 -11.81 7.91
CA ASN A 25 5.80 -10.90 6.78
C ASN A 25 4.71 -10.95 5.69
N PHE A 26 3.51 -11.43 6.04
CA PHE A 26 2.39 -11.54 5.12
C PHE A 26 1.10 -10.96 5.73
N PRO A 27 0.22 -10.32 4.93
CA PRO A 27 -1.07 -9.81 5.43
C PRO A 27 -2.06 -10.94 5.74
N TYR A 28 -2.65 -10.91 6.94
CA TYR A 28 -3.71 -11.82 7.36
C TYR A 28 -4.91 -11.04 7.89
N TYR A 29 -6.10 -11.54 7.58
CA TYR A 29 -7.36 -11.10 8.17
C TYR A 29 -7.60 -11.80 9.50
N VAL A 30 -7.80 -11.04 10.57
CA VAL A 30 -8.14 -11.55 11.90
C VAL A 30 -9.61 -11.89 11.94
N LYS A 31 -9.91 -13.19 12.05
CA LYS A 31 -11.29 -13.70 12.18
C LYS A 31 -11.78 -13.61 13.61
N GLU A 32 -10.97 -14.06 14.55
CA GLU A 32 -11.35 -14.18 15.95
C GLU A 32 -10.10 -14.18 16.84
N VAL A 33 -10.24 -13.59 18.02
CA VAL A 33 -9.32 -13.77 19.15
C VAL A 33 -10.07 -14.55 20.23
N THR A 34 -9.52 -15.69 20.64
CA THR A 34 -10.14 -16.59 21.62
C THR A 34 -9.75 -16.23 23.06
N PRO A 35 -10.47 -16.73 24.08
CA PRO A 35 -10.11 -16.53 25.49
C PRO A 35 -8.72 -17.04 25.90
N SER A 36 -8.12 -17.93 25.12
CA SER A 36 -6.77 -18.44 25.34
C SER A 36 -5.69 -17.61 24.63
N CYS A 37 -5.99 -16.36 24.27
CA CYS A 37 -5.11 -15.44 23.50
C CYS A 37 -4.59 -16.03 22.18
N HIS A 38 -5.33 -17.00 21.61
CA HIS A 38 -5.07 -17.52 20.26
C HIS A 38 -5.86 -16.72 19.24
N VAL A 39 -5.25 -16.47 18.08
CA VAL A 39 -5.84 -15.67 17.02
C VAL A 39 -6.03 -16.54 15.79
N HIS A 40 -7.27 -16.63 15.32
CA HIS A 40 -7.61 -17.27 14.07
C HIS A 40 -7.44 -16.28 12.92
N LEU A 41 -6.54 -16.62 12.01
CA LEU A 41 -6.12 -15.79 10.90
C LEU A 41 -6.54 -16.44 9.59
N LYS A 42 -7.00 -15.63 8.64
CA LYS A 42 -7.23 -16.03 7.24
C LYS A 42 -6.27 -15.23 6.36
N LYS A 43 -5.42 -15.91 5.61
CA LYS A 43 -4.47 -15.32 4.67
C LYS A 43 -5.21 -14.37 3.74
N PHE A 44 -4.76 -13.12 3.68
CA PHE A 44 -5.41 -12.11 2.86
C PHE A 44 -5.41 -12.57 1.40
N TYR A 45 -6.53 -12.36 0.70
CA TYR A 45 -6.78 -12.78 -0.68
C TYR A 45 -6.87 -14.32 -0.93
N PHE A 46 -5.99 -15.14 -0.36
CA PHE A 46 -5.89 -16.59 -0.67
C PHE A 46 -6.81 -17.50 0.14
N GLY A 47 -7.23 -17.05 1.32
CA GLY A 47 -8.21 -17.75 2.15
C GLY A 47 -7.76 -18.95 2.96
N GLU A 48 -6.49 -19.36 2.85
CA GLU A 48 -5.83 -20.30 3.78
C GLU A 48 -5.95 -19.79 5.22
N SER A 49 -6.28 -20.67 6.18
CA SER A 49 -6.42 -20.28 7.59
C SER A 49 -5.32 -20.84 8.45
N VAL A 50 -4.83 -20.04 9.38
CA VAL A 50 -3.79 -20.40 10.35
C VAL A 50 -4.18 -19.89 11.74
N SER A 51 -3.56 -20.46 12.77
CA SER A 51 -3.71 -19.97 14.15
C SER A 51 -2.35 -19.53 14.68
N ALA A 52 -2.32 -18.44 15.43
CA ALA A 52 -1.11 -17.91 16.05
C ALA A 52 -1.40 -17.40 17.47
N ASN A 53 -0.36 -17.30 18.31
CA ASN A 53 -0.48 -16.58 19.57
C ASN A 53 -0.48 -15.07 19.32
N LEU A 54 -1.21 -14.33 20.14
CA LEU A 54 -1.34 -12.87 20.03
C LEU A 54 0.01 -12.13 20.06
N ASN A 55 0.97 -12.62 20.85
CA ASN A 55 2.32 -12.05 20.95
C ASN A 55 3.22 -12.29 19.72
N GLN A 56 2.78 -13.14 18.77
CA GLN A 56 3.49 -13.39 17.51
C GLN A 56 3.03 -12.45 16.39
N LEU A 57 2.00 -11.65 16.63
CA LEU A 57 1.41 -10.77 15.63
C LEU A 57 2.21 -9.47 15.52
N ASP A 58 2.49 -9.05 14.30
CA ASP A 58 3.02 -7.72 14.02
C ASP A 58 1.86 -6.73 13.84
N LEU A 59 1.69 -5.88 14.84
CA LEU A 59 0.66 -4.84 14.88
C LEU A 59 1.14 -3.51 14.29
N THR A 60 2.32 -3.49 13.67
CA THR A 60 2.83 -2.32 12.96
C THR A 60 1.84 -1.91 11.86
N PRO A 61 1.39 -0.65 11.83
CA PRO A 61 0.53 -0.15 10.78
C PRO A 61 1.12 -0.40 9.38
N PHE A 62 0.38 -1.10 8.52
CA PHE A 62 0.62 -1.06 7.07
C PHE A 62 0.74 0.38 6.56
N SER A 63 1.85 0.65 5.87
CA SER A 63 2.05 1.84 5.06
C SER A 63 1.15 1.76 3.83
N LEU A 64 0.22 2.71 3.70
CA LEU A 64 -0.70 2.80 2.57
C LEU A 64 -0.21 3.82 1.54
N GLY A 65 -0.71 3.71 0.31
CA GLY A 65 -0.38 4.62 -0.76
C GLY A 65 -1.13 4.28 -2.05
N TYR A 66 -0.47 4.45 -3.19
CA TYR A 66 -0.99 3.92 -4.44
C TYR A 66 -1.06 2.40 -4.43
N TYR A 67 -2.13 1.86 -4.99
CA TYR A 67 -2.18 0.47 -5.44
C TYR A 67 -2.68 0.43 -6.88
N ASN A 68 -2.25 -0.57 -7.63
CA ASN A 68 -2.66 -0.76 -9.02
C ASN A 68 -3.99 -1.54 -9.05
N SER A 69 -5.00 -1.04 -9.77
CA SER A 69 -6.32 -1.66 -9.89
C SER A 69 -6.73 -1.68 -11.35
N ASN A 70 -6.97 -2.89 -11.89
CA ASN A 70 -7.38 -3.12 -13.28
C ASN A 70 -6.50 -2.36 -14.29
N ASP A 71 -6.98 -1.26 -14.88
CA ASP A 71 -6.30 -0.44 -15.88
C ASP A 71 -5.76 0.90 -15.33
N SER A 72 -5.76 1.09 -14.00
CA SER A 72 -5.38 2.35 -13.36
C SER A 72 -4.68 2.15 -12.01
N CYS A 73 -4.46 3.24 -11.27
CA CYS A 73 -3.96 3.22 -9.91
C CYS A 73 -4.80 4.11 -9.00
N ILE A 74 -4.99 3.71 -7.74
CA ILE A 74 -5.79 4.44 -6.76
C ILE A 74 -4.91 4.77 -5.56
N TYR A 75 -4.89 6.04 -5.15
CA TYR A 75 -4.22 6.46 -3.93
C TYR A 75 -5.13 6.24 -2.72
N VAL A 76 -4.73 5.35 -1.81
CA VAL A 76 -5.43 5.09 -0.55
C VAL A 76 -4.68 5.65 0.65
N LYS A 77 -5.43 6.08 1.65
CA LYS A 77 -4.93 6.59 2.93
C LYS A 77 -5.79 6.09 4.08
N ARG A 78 -5.20 6.03 5.27
CA ARG A 78 -5.95 5.72 6.49
C ARG A 78 -6.80 6.93 6.89
N VAL A 79 -8.04 6.67 7.26
CA VAL A 79 -8.91 7.65 7.91
C VAL A 79 -8.81 7.41 9.42
N PRO A 80 -8.39 8.42 10.20
CA PRO A 80 -8.39 8.30 11.65
C PRO A 80 -9.84 8.12 12.12
N GLN A 81 -10.14 6.98 12.73
CA GLN A 81 -11.41 6.76 13.40
C GLN A 81 -11.22 6.85 14.91
N ARG A 82 -12.20 7.40 15.62
CA ARG A 82 -12.25 7.40 17.10
C ARG A 82 -12.59 6.02 17.69
N ASN A 83 -12.44 4.98 16.89
CA ASN A 83 -12.54 3.61 17.33
C ASN A 83 -11.11 3.17 17.58
N TRP A 84 -10.76 2.81 18.81
CA TRP A 84 -9.38 2.53 19.19
C TRP A 84 -8.76 1.28 18.52
N LYS A 85 -9.23 0.83 17.35
CA LYS A 85 -8.78 -0.34 16.59
C LYS A 85 -7.40 -0.09 15.97
N GLN A 86 -6.55 -1.12 15.94
CA GLN A 86 -5.17 -1.00 15.42
C GLN A 86 -4.99 -1.50 13.97
N GLY A 87 -5.73 -2.54 13.58
CA GLY A 87 -5.59 -3.12 12.24
C GLY A 87 -6.29 -2.33 11.12
N LEU A 88 -5.96 -2.70 9.89
CA LEU A 88 -6.50 -2.09 8.68
C LEU A 88 -7.88 -2.68 8.35
N ARG A 89 -8.86 -1.84 7.96
CA ARG A 89 -10.23 -2.25 7.65
C ARG A 89 -10.77 -1.47 6.45
N THR A 90 -11.72 -2.03 5.74
CA THR A 90 -12.40 -1.33 4.63
C THR A 90 -13.00 0.02 5.08
N ASN A 91 -13.53 0.11 6.30
CA ASN A 91 -14.15 1.33 6.81
C ASN A 91 -13.18 2.41 7.34
N ASN A 92 -11.89 2.09 7.51
CA ASN A 92 -10.86 3.05 7.92
C ASN A 92 -9.89 3.40 6.79
N ILE A 93 -10.29 3.10 5.55
CA ILE A 93 -9.56 3.49 4.34
C ILE A 93 -10.42 4.50 3.56
N ALA A 94 -9.76 5.53 3.05
CA ALA A 94 -10.31 6.41 2.04
C ALA A 94 -9.40 6.43 0.83
N SER A 95 -9.99 6.60 -0.35
CA SER A 95 -9.31 6.84 -1.61
C SER A 95 -9.55 8.28 -2.07
N ASN A 96 -8.63 8.78 -2.89
CA ASN A 96 -8.93 9.88 -3.78
C ASN A 96 -9.27 9.24 -5.15
N GLY A 97 -10.50 9.42 -5.65
CA GLY A 97 -10.83 9.16 -7.05
C GLY A 97 -11.38 7.78 -7.45
N GLY A 98 -11.74 6.87 -6.52
CA GLY A 98 -12.32 5.58 -6.93
C GLY A 98 -12.80 4.68 -5.79
N PHE A 99 -13.53 3.62 -6.13
CA PHE A 99 -13.89 2.56 -5.19
C PHE A 99 -12.65 1.75 -4.79
N VAL A 100 -12.49 1.43 -3.50
CA VAL A 100 -11.36 0.63 -3.02
C VAL A 100 -11.73 -0.85 -3.07
N GLU A 101 -11.13 -1.57 -4.00
CA GLU A 101 -11.18 -3.04 -4.06
C GLU A 101 -10.25 -3.63 -3.01
N PHE A 102 -10.73 -3.66 -1.75
CA PHE A 102 -9.93 -4.08 -0.61
C PHE A 102 -9.35 -5.50 -0.78
N GLU A 103 -10.19 -6.46 -1.19
CA GLU A 103 -9.77 -7.85 -1.42
C GLU A 103 -9.32 -8.08 -2.88
N SER A 104 -8.37 -7.27 -3.36
CA SER A 104 -7.76 -7.42 -4.70
C SER A 104 -6.28 -7.78 -4.63
N GLU A 105 -5.77 -8.42 -5.68
CA GLU A 105 -4.34 -8.70 -5.83
C GLU A 105 -3.51 -7.42 -5.83
N GLY A 106 -3.99 -6.36 -6.49
CA GLY A 106 -3.35 -5.06 -6.49
C GLY A 106 -3.22 -4.45 -5.10
N PHE A 107 -4.27 -4.56 -4.28
CA PHE A 107 -4.23 -4.09 -2.89
C PHE A 107 -3.29 -4.95 -2.04
N LEU A 108 -3.29 -6.28 -2.21
CA LEU A 108 -2.33 -7.18 -1.57
C LEU A 108 -0.88 -6.79 -1.93
N ASN A 109 -0.60 -6.52 -3.20
CA ASN A 109 0.72 -6.10 -3.66
C ASN A 109 1.15 -4.78 -3.03
N CYS A 110 0.23 -3.83 -2.85
CA CYS A 110 0.51 -2.60 -2.09
C CYS A 110 0.90 -2.90 -0.63
N LEU A 111 0.19 -3.79 0.06
CA LEU A 111 0.52 -4.17 1.44
C LEU A 111 1.90 -4.85 1.53
N LEU A 112 2.27 -5.63 0.50
CA LEU A 112 3.55 -6.32 0.38
C LEU A 112 4.69 -5.47 -0.23
N ASP A 113 4.42 -4.20 -0.56
CA ASP A 113 5.36 -3.31 -1.24
C ASP A 113 5.88 -3.83 -2.60
N LYS A 114 5.04 -4.60 -3.30
CA LYS A 114 5.34 -5.14 -4.63
C LYS A 114 4.80 -4.21 -5.70
N TYR A 115 5.72 -3.55 -6.41
CA TYR A 115 5.40 -2.66 -7.50
C TYR A 115 6.22 -3.00 -8.75
N PRO A 116 5.68 -2.75 -9.95
CA PRO A 116 6.46 -2.79 -11.19
C PRO A 116 7.58 -1.74 -11.17
N SER A 117 8.62 -1.95 -11.99
CA SER A 117 9.66 -0.93 -12.18
C SER A 117 9.11 0.27 -12.97
N ILE A 118 9.85 1.37 -12.99
CA ILE A 118 9.49 2.55 -13.80
C ILE A 118 9.44 2.21 -15.29
N ASP A 119 10.39 1.39 -15.75
CA ASP A 119 10.46 0.97 -17.16
C ASP A 119 9.24 0.11 -17.53
N ASP A 120 8.88 -0.87 -16.69
CA ASP A 120 7.65 -1.66 -16.88
C ASP A 120 6.42 -0.74 -16.93
N CYS A 121 6.34 0.24 -16.04
CA CYS A 121 5.23 1.19 -16.02
C CYS A 121 5.12 2.00 -17.32
N ILE A 122 6.26 2.44 -17.87
CA ILE A 122 6.31 3.17 -19.15
C ILE A 122 5.85 2.24 -20.28
N GLU A 123 6.30 0.99 -20.30
CA GLU A 123 5.89 -0.01 -21.29
C GLU A 123 4.38 -0.24 -21.23
N PHE A 124 3.84 -0.56 -20.05
CA PHE A 124 2.42 -0.81 -19.84
C PHE A 124 1.52 0.35 -20.30
N ILE A 125 1.91 1.59 -20.02
CA ILE A 125 1.14 2.77 -20.48
C ILE A 125 1.32 2.97 -21.99
N SER A 126 2.53 2.76 -22.54
CA SER A 126 2.81 2.91 -23.97
C SER A 126 2.02 1.91 -24.83
N CYS A 127 1.86 0.68 -24.33
CA CYS A 127 1.08 -0.38 -24.93
C CYS A 127 -0.44 -0.25 -24.68
N GLN A 128 -0.87 0.80 -23.98
CA GLN A 128 -2.28 1.06 -23.62
C GLN A 128 -2.92 -0.03 -22.74
N GLU A 129 -2.11 -0.80 -22.01
CA GLU A 129 -2.60 -1.76 -21.01
C GLU A 129 -3.11 -1.04 -19.76
N TYR A 130 -2.50 0.11 -19.43
CA TYR A 130 -2.86 0.93 -18.29
C TYR A 130 -2.99 2.41 -18.67
N LYS A 131 -3.97 3.09 -18.09
CA LYS A 131 -4.11 4.57 -18.15
C LYS A 131 -3.17 5.26 -17.17
N ALA A 132 -2.93 4.62 -16.03
CA ALA A 132 -2.01 5.04 -15.00
C ALA A 132 -1.56 3.81 -14.21
N ILE A 133 -0.32 3.80 -13.73
CA ILE A 133 0.20 2.70 -12.93
C ILE A 133 1.23 3.23 -11.93
N SER A 134 1.20 2.69 -10.72
CA SER A 134 2.14 3.00 -9.66
C SER A 134 3.33 2.06 -9.65
N PHE A 135 4.52 2.65 -9.53
CA PHE A 135 5.80 1.97 -9.30
C PHE A 135 6.25 2.08 -7.83
N HIS A 136 5.50 2.83 -7.00
CA HIS A 136 5.77 2.98 -5.58
C HIS A 136 4.51 3.46 -4.83
N LYS A 137 4.43 3.26 -3.51
CA LYS A 137 3.32 3.75 -2.66
C LYS A 137 3.05 5.24 -2.79
N GLN A 138 4.06 6.04 -3.08
CA GLN A 138 3.95 7.49 -3.09
C GLN A 138 3.83 8.10 -4.48
N PHE A 139 4.24 7.37 -5.51
CA PHE A 139 4.31 7.89 -6.87
C PHE A 139 3.67 6.94 -7.89
N ALA A 140 3.08 7.54 -8.91
CA ALA A 140 2.55 6.82 -10.05
C ALA A 140 2.83 7.55 -11.36
N LEU A 141 2.82 6.80 -12.46
CA LEU A 141 2.83 7.36 -13.80
C LEU A 141 1.40 7.40 -14.33
N GLY A 142 1.02 8.56 -14.85
CA GLY A 142 -0.20 8.75 -15.61
C GLY A 142 0.07 8.75 -17.11
N SER A 143 -0.99 8.91 -17.88
CA SER A 143 -0.97 8.98 -19.34
C SER A 143 0.09 9.93 -19.90
N LYS A 144 0.54 9.60 -21.12
CA LYS A 144 1.51 10.40 -21.87
C LYS A 144 0.95 11.79 -22.17
N PHE A 145 1.69 12.84 -21.82
CA PHE A 145 1.40 14.23 -22.14
C PHE A 145 2.59 14.89 -22.82
N LYS A 146 2.40 15.33 -24.07
CA LYS A 146 3.46 15.90 -24.91
C LYS A 146 4.67 14.96 -25.00
N LYS A 147 5.77 15.30 -24.32
CA LYS A 147 7.07 14.62 -24.42
C LYS A 147 7.32 13.56 -23.36
N GLY A 148 6.37 13.32 -22.44
CA GLY A 148 6.62 12.39 -21.34
C GLY A 148 5.36 11.86 -20.67
N PHE A 149 5.53 11.06 -19.63
CA PHE A 149 4.48 10.51 -18.79
C PHE A 149 4.26 11.42 -17.59
N ASN A 150 3.01 11.70 -17.24
CA ASN A 150 2.72 12.53 -16.07
C ASN A 150 3.21 11.82 -14.80
N LEU A 151 3.97 12.52 -13.95
CA LEU A 151 4.31 12.01 -12.63
C LEU A 151 3.24 12.46 -11.63
N LEU A 152 2.69 11.50 -10.89
CA LEU A 152 1.64 11.72 -9.91
C LEU A 152 2.18 11.48 -8.49
N TYR A 153 1.82 12.35 -7.55
CA TYR A 153 2.07 12.20 -6.11
C TYR A 153 0.78 12.50 -5.35
N LYS A 154 0.26 11.52 -4.60
CA LYS A 154 -1.01 11.64 -3.83
C LYS A 154 -2.19 12.15 -4.67
N ASP A 155 -2.33 11.60 -5.87
CA ASP A 155 -3.36 11.92 -6.87
C ASP A 155 -3.25 13.33 -7.49
N LYS A 156 -2.09 13.98 -7.36
CA LYS A 156 -1.79 15.26 -8.01
C LYS A 156 -0.67 15.09 -9.01
N LYS A 157 -0.83 15.71 -10.19
CA LYS A 157 0.29 15.87 -11.12
C LYS A 157 1.33 16.79 -10.48
N VAL A 158 2.57 16.32 -10.44
CA VAL A 158 3.71 17.04 -9.84
C VAL A 158 4.88 17.24 -10.81
N GLY A 159 4.80 16.66 -12.01
CA GLY A 159 5.85 16.75 -13.01
C GLY A 159 5.62 15.77 -14.15
N TYR A 160 6.71 15.37 -14.81
CA TYR A 160 6.71 14.35 -15.85
C TYR A 160 8.04 13.60 -15.95
N ILE A 161 8.02 12.40 -16.55
CA ILE A 161 9.22 11.64 -16.95
C ILE A 161 9.28 11.60 -18.48
N ASP A 162 10.42 11.97 -19.06
CA ASP A 162 10.68 11.95 -20.50
C ASP A 162 11.70 10.83 -20.80
N PRO A 163 11.23 9.60 -21.07
CA PRO A 163 12.12 8.44 -21.16
C PRO A 163 13.07 8.48 -22.36
N GLU A 164 12.83 9.37 -23.34
CA GLU A 164 13.77 9.59 -24.45
C GLU A 164 15.04 10.33 -23.98
N LYS A 165 14.99 10.97 -22.81
CA LYS A 165 16.11 11.74 -22.24
C LYS A 165 16.63 11.16 -20.94
N THR A 166 15.74 10.83 -20.01
CA THR A 166 16.10 10.37 -18.67
C THR A 166 14.89 9.78 -17.95
N ILE A 167 15.13 8.81 -17.07
CA ILE A 167 14.14 8.29 -16.14
C ILE A 167 13.93 9.20 -14.92
N PHE A 168 14.81 10.19 -14.72
CA PHE A 168 14.65 11.18 -13.65
C PHE A 168 13.52 12.15 -14.00
N PRO A 169 12.59 12.41 -13.06
CA PRO A 169 11.47 13.28 -13.31
C PRO A 169 11.89 14.73 -13.38
N VAL A 170 11.18 15.48 -14.23
CA VAL A 170 11.17 16.94 -14.20
C VAL A 170 9.96 17.37 -13.37
N PHE A 171 10.22 17.81 -12.14
CA PHE A 171 9.18 18.34 -11.26
C PHE A 171 8.75 19.75 -11.66
N ASP A 172 7.47 20.05 -11.48
CA ASP A 172 6.98 21.42 -11.55
C ASP A 172 7.56 22.25 -10.38
N GLU A 173 7.74 23.56 -10.55
CA GLU A 173 8.47 24.43 -9.60
C GLU A 173 7.99 24.30 -8.13
N HIS A 174 6.69 24.13 -7.92
CA HIS A 174 6.09 24.02 -6.59
C HIS A 174 6.35 22.66 -5.91
N TYR A 175 6.91 21.69 -6.62
CA TYR A 175 7.13 20.31 -6.16
C TYR A 175 8.60 19.88 -6.21
N ILE A 176 9.54 20.81 -6.43
CA ILE A 176 10.99 20.53 -6.45
C ILE A 176 11.46 19.82 -5.16
N PHE A 177 10.81 20.10 -4.03
CA PHE A 177 11.08 19.45 -2.75
C PHE A 177 10.85 17.92 -2.76
N LEU A 178 10.17 17.37 -3.77
CA LEU A 178 9.97 15.93 -3.94
C LEU A 178 11.17 15.22 -4.59
N THR A 179 12.18 15.97 -5.06
CA THR A 179 13.37 15.40 -5.72
C THR A 179 14.11 14.42 -4.82
N GLU A 180 14.48 14.83 -3.61
CA GLU A 180 15.21 13.99 -2.64
C GLU A 180 14.41 12.72 -2.30
N LEU A 181 13.11 12.87 -2.07
CA LEU A 181 12.21 11.75 -1.78
C LEU A 181 12.15 10.75 -2.95
N PHE A 182 12.14 11.24 -4.18
CA PHE A 182 12.16 10.38 -5.36
C PHE A 182 13.49 9.65 -5.49
N GLU A 183 14.61 10.35 -5.30
CA GLU A 183 15.95 9.75 -5.34
C GLU A 183 16.11 8.64 -4.31
N ASP A 184 15.67 8.87 -3.07
CA ASP A 184 15.66 7.86 -2.00
C ASP A 184 14.92 6.58 -2.41
N ILE A 185 13.76 6.72 -3.07
CA ILE A 185 12.95 5.59 -3.53
C ILE A 185 13.68 4.81 -4.63
N ILE A 186 14.29 5.50 -5.61
CA ILE A 186 15.04 4.85 -6.68
C ILE A 186 16.26 4.12 -6.12
N HIS A 187 16.97 4.74 -5.17
CA HIS A 187 18.11 4.11 -4.52
C HIS A 187 17.71 2.88 -3.71
N ALA A 188 16.62 2.94 -2.95
CA ALA A 188 16.11 1.80 -2.19
C ALA A 188 15.73 0.62 -3.10
N ASN A 189 15.06 0.89 -4.22
CA ASN A 189 14.66 -0.15 -5.18
C ASN A 189 15.86 -0.85 -5.83
N ASN A 190 16.95 -0.13 -6.09
CA ASN A 190 18.16 -0.67 -6.71
C ASN A 190 19.00 -1.55 -5.76
N GLN A 191 18.83 -1.40 -4.45
CA GLN A 191 19.56 -2.20 -3.47
C GLN A 191 18.89 -3.55 -3.16
N GLY A 192 17.68 -3.79 -3.70
CA GLY A 192 16.88 -4.98 -3.41
C GLY A 192 16.36 -4.99 -1.96
N PRO A 193 15.41 -5.89 -1.63
CA PRO A 193 15.02 -6.08 -0.23
C PRO A 193 16.22 -6.63 0.56
N LEU A 194 16.61 -5.90 1.61
CA LEU A 194 17.62 -6.32 2.60
C LEU A 194 17.25 -7.65 3.27
#